data_AF-A0A941AGF1-F1
#
_entry.id   AF-A0A941AGF1-F1
#
_cell.length_a   1.000
_cell.length_b   1.000
_cell.length_c   1.000
_cell.angle_alpha   90.00
_cell.angle_beta   90.00
_cell.angle_gamma   90.00
#
_symmetry.space_group_name_H-M   'P 1'
#
loop_
_entity.id
_entity.type
_entity.pdbx_description
1 polymer ?
#
loop_
_entity_poly.entity_id
_entity_poly.type
_entity_poly.pdbx_seq_one_letter_code
_entity_poly.pdbx_strand_id
1 'polypeptide(L)'
;MSLSPDGPIAAAMPGFESRPGQLRMALAWSEALETPRVLVAEAATGIGKTLAYLVPAILSGRKTIVSTGTRTLQQQLMENDIPL
;
A
#
# COMPACT_ATOMS: atom_id res chain seq x y z
N MET A 1 -5.36 -9.40 8.58
CA MET A 1 -5.33 -8.09 7.88
C MET A 1 -5.09 -8.35 6.40
N SER A 2 -5.50 -7.47 5.48
CA SER A 2 -5.45 -7.75 4.03
C SER A 2 -4.06 -8.17 3.50
N LEU A 3 -2.98 -7.65 4.08
CA LEU A 3 -1.58 -7.93 3.71
C LEU A 3 -0.90 -9.00 4.58
N SER A 4 -1.63 -9.69 5.46
CA SER A 4 -1.08 -10.80 6.26
C SER A 4 -0.72 -12.00 5.36
N PRO A 5 0.18 -12.90 5.79
CA PRO A 5 0.55 -14.10 5.02
C PRO A 5 -0.65 -14.93 4.55
N ASP A 6 -1.69 -15.04 5.38
CA ASP A 6 -2.94 -15.76 5.07
C ASP A 6 -4.09 -14.79 4.72
N GLY A 7 -3.76 -13.57 4.32
CA GLY A 7 -4.73 -12.51 4.04
C GLY A 7 -5.33 -12.59 2.63
N PRO A 8 -6.45 -11.88 2.37
CA PRO A 8 -7.08 -11.80 1.05
C PRO A 8 -6.12 -11.48 -0.10
N ILE A 9 -5.12 -10.61 0.11
CA ILE A 9 -4.15 -10.26 -0.94
C ILE A 9 -3.24 -11.44 -1.25
N ALA A 10 -2.79 -12.19 -0.24
CA ALA A 10 -1.98 -13.39 -0.44
C ALA A 10 -2.75 -14.49 -1.19
N ALA A 11 -4.06 -14.60 -0.94
CA ALA A 11 -4.92 -15.53 -1.66
C ALA A 11 -5.18 -15.11 -3.12
N ALA A 12 -5.29 -13.80 -3.39
CA ALA A 12 -5.64 -13.27 -4.70
C ALA A 12 -4.43 -13.03 -5.63
N MET A 13 -3.23 -12.82 -5.09
CA MET A 13 -2.02 -12.49 -5.85
C MET A 13 -0.97 -13.59 -5.72
N PRO A 14 -0.86 -14.50 -6.71
CA PRO A 14 0.21 -15.50 -6.74
C PRO A 14 1.60 -14.86 -6.66
N GLY A 15 2.44 -15.35 -5.75
CA GLY A 15 3.78 -14.80 -5.53
C GLY A 15 3.83 -13.57 -4.63
N PHE A 16 2.70 -13.13 -4.06
CA PHE A 16 2.71 -12.15 -2.98
C PHE A 16 3.44 -12.72 -1.76
N GLU A 17 4.34 -11.92 -1.20
CA GLU A 17 5.04 -12.21 0.04
C GLU A 17 4.75 -11.11 1.04
N SER A 18 4.15 -11.48 2.18
CA SER A 18 3.93 -10.55 3.28
C SER A 18 5.26 -10.16 3.91
N ARG A 19 5.56 -8.87 3.92
CA ARG A 19 6.82 -8.33 4.47
C ARG A 19 6.53 -7.52 5.75
N PRO A 20 7.28 -7.70 6.85
CA PRO A 20 7.01 -6.98 8.10
C PRO A 20 6.98 -5.45 7.94
N GLY A 21 7.87 -4.89 7.12
CA GLY A 21 7.89 -3.44 6.83
C GLY A 21 6.65 -2.95 6.09
N GLN A 22 6.15 -3.74 5.14
CA GLN A 22 4.93 -3.46 4.40
C GLN A 22 3.71 -3.45 5.32
N LEU A 23 3.59 -4.47 6.18
CA LEU A 23 2.48 -4.61 7.12
C LEU A 23 2.48 -3.46 8.14
N ARG A 24 3.64 -3.11 8.70
CA ARG A 24 3.78 -1.98 9.63
C ARG A 24 3.37 -0.66 8.98
N MET A 25 3.80 -0.41 7.74
CA MET A 25 3.44 0.81 7.02
C MET A 25 1.94 0.89 6.75
N ALA A 26 1.31 -0.22 6.35
CA ALA A 26 -0.13 -0.28 6.12
C ALA A 26 -0.94 -0.04 7.40
N LEU A 27 -0.50 -0.61 8.53
CA LEU A 27 -1.12 -0.38 9.84
C LEU A 27 -1.02 1.10 10.26
N ALA A 28 0.17 1.68 10.15
CA ALA A 28 0.39 3.08 10.48
C ALA A 28 -0.47 4.02 9.62
N TRP A 29 -0.68 3.67 8.35
CA TRP A 29 -1.56 4.41 7.43
C TRP A 29 -3.04 4.29 7.84
N SER A 30 -3.53 3.07 8.11
CA SER A 30 -4.91 2.87 8.59
C SER A 30 -5.19 3.69 9.85
N GLU A 31 -4.26 3.69 10.81
CA GLU A 31 -4.41 4.48 12.04
C GLU A 31 -4.42 5.99 11.77
N ALA A 32 -3.59 6.47 10.83
CA ALA A 32 -3.56 7.87 10.43
C ALA A 32 -4.82 8.31 9.65
N LEU A 33 -5.55 7.38 9.05
CA LEU A 33 -6.85 7.64 8.40
C LEU A 33 -8.00 7.74 9.41
N GLU A 34 -7.95 6.96 10.50
CA GLU A 34 -8.94 7.00 11.58
C GLU A 34 -8.77 8.23 12.47
N THR A 35 -7.52 8.56 12.80
CA THR A 35 -7.15 9.77 13.57
C THR A 35 -6.30 10.66 12.69
N PRO A 36 -6.90 11.61 11.93
CA PRO A 36 -6.22 12.39 10.90
C PRO A 36 -4.94 13.04 11.42
N ARG A 37 -3.80 12.52 10.95
CA ARG A 37 -2.46 13.00 11.29
C ARG A 37 -1.52 12.82 10.10
N VAL A 38 -0.42 13.57 10.12
CA VAL A 38 0.64 13.38 9.13
C VAL A 38 1.46 12.15 9.52
N LEU A 39 1.57 11.18 8.60
CA LEU A 39 2.47 10.04 8.72
C LEU A 39 3.70 10.28 7.84
N VAL A 40 4.88 10.17 8.42
CA VAL A 40 6.16 10.11 7.70
C VAL A 40 6.74 8.73 7.88
N ALA A 41 7.04 8.05 6.77
CA ALA A 41 7.59 6.70 6.78
C ALA A 41 8.71 6.58 5.75
N GLU A 42 9.81 5.95 6.15
CA GLU A 42 10.88 5.56 5.23
C GLU A 42 10.68 4.09 4.82
N ALA A 43 10.71 3.85 3.51
CA ALA A 43 10.51 2.54 2.91
C ALA A 43 11.60 2.26 1.89
N ALA A 44 12.40 1.22 2.13
CA ALA A 44 13.37 0.73 1.16
C ALA A 44 12.69 0.27 -0.15
N THR A 45 13.46 0.18 -1.23
CA THR A 45 12.96 -0.37 -2.50
C THR A 45 12.60 -1.86 -2.36
N GLY A 46 11.64 -2.34 -3.16
CA GLY A 46 11.29 -3.77 -3.19
C GLY A 46 10.51 -4.30 -1.97
N ILE A 47 10.15 -3.47 -0.99
CA ILE A 47 9.38 -3.94 0.19
C ILE A 47 7.87 -4.05 -0.07
N GLY A 48 7.39 -3.78 -1.28
CA GLY A 48 5.95 -3.73 -1.58
C GLY A 48 5.25 -2.47 -1.05
N LYS A 49 5.96 -1.34 -1.01
CA LYS A 49 5.46 -0.04 -0.50
C LYS A 49 4.16 0.43 -1.15
N THR A 50 3.93 0.09 -2.43
CA THR A 50 2.72 0.48 -3.15
C THR A 50 1.47 -0.10 -2.50
N LEU A 51 1.44 -1.43 -2.31
CA LEU A 51 0.34 -2.11 -1.61
C LEU A 51 0.17 -1.59 -0.18
N ALA A 52 1.27 -1.22 0.50
CA ALA A 52 1.22 -0.73 1.86
C ALA A 52 0.40 0.56 2.01
N TYR A 53 0.41 1.48 1.03
CA TYR A 53 -0.44 2.67 1.07
C TYR A 53 -1.74 2.52 0.27
N LEU A 54 -1.77 1.71 -0.80
CA LEU A 54 -2.98 1.56 -1.63
C LEU A 54 -4.07 0.77 -0.92
N VAL A 55 -3.74 -0.35 -0.27
CA VAL A 55 -4.73 -1.18 0.42
C VAL A 55 -5.51 -0.40 1.48
N PRO A 56 -4.87 0.29 2.45
CA PRO A 56 -5.61 1.07 3.42
C PRO A 56 -6.31 2.28 2.80
N ALA A 57 -5.76 2.90 1.75
CA ALA A 57 -6.42 3.99 1.03
C ALA A 57 -7.72 3.53 0.36
N ILE A 58 -7.71 2.40 -0.36
CA ILE A 58 -8.89 1.83 -1.03
C ILE A 58 -9.93 1.42 0.00
N LEU A 59 -9.52 0.69 1.04
CA LEU A 59 -10.43 0.23 2.11
C LEU A 59 -11.06 1.39 2.88
N SER A 60 -10.43 2.56 2.90
CA SER A 60 -10.99 3.75 3.54
C SER A 60 -12.24 4.29 2.83
N GLY A 61 -12.45 3.94 1.55
CA GLY A 61 -13.52 4.49 0.72
C GLY A 61 -13.41 5.99 0.46
N ARG A 62 -12.29 6.64 0.82
CA ARG A 62 -12.06 8.07 0.65
C ARG A 62 -11.43 8.34 -0.70
N LYS A 63 -11.68 9.53 -1.25
CA LYS A 63 -10.93 10.03 -2.40
C LYS A 63 -9.46 10.19 -2.01
N THR A 64 -8.58 9.43 -2.62
CA THR A 64 -7.12 9.46 -2.37
C THR A 64 -6.38 10.04 -3.56
N ILE A 65 -5.39 10.89 -3.30
CA ILE A 65 -4.44 11.38 -4.31
C ILE A 65 -3.08 10.76 -4.00
N VAL A 66 -2.49 10.09 -4.98
CA VAL A 66 -1.13 9.54 -4.89
C VAL A 66 -0.21 10.44 -5.72
N SER A 67 0.85 10.96 -5.09
CA SER A 67 1.88 11.76 -5.75
C SER A 67 3.21 11.01 -5.74
N THR A 68 3.91 10.98 -6.88
CA THR A 68 5.19 10.30 -7.04
C THR A 68 6.13 11.10 -7.94
N GLY A 69 7.42 10.84 -7.82
CA GLY A 69 8.48 11.74 -8.30
C GLY A 69 8.64 11.83 -9.82
N THR A 70 8.15 10.87 -10.61
CA THR A 70 8.32 10.88 -12.07
C THR A 70 7.10 10.34 -12.81
N ARG A 71 6.94 10.70 -14.09
CA ARG A 71 5.88 10.16 -14.97
C ARG A 71 5.97 8.64 -15.13
N THR A 72 7.19 8.10 -15.22
CA THR A 72 7.41 6.65 -15.30
C THR A 72 6.88 5.93 -14.07
N LEU A 73 7.10 6.48 -12.87
CA LEU A 73 6.56 5.91 -11.63
C LEU A 73 5.03 6.02 -11.58
N GLN A 74 4.45 7.13 -12.08
CA GLN A 74 3.00 7.26 -12.20
C GLN A 74 2.41 6.20 -13.13
N GLN A 75 3.05 5.97 -14.27
CA GLN A 75 2.62 4.99 -15.25
C GLN A 75 2.73 3.56 -14.69
N GLN A 76 3.84 3.24 -14.02
CA GLN A 76 4.01 1.95 -13.34
C GLN A 76 2.88 1.70 -12.32
N LEU A 77 2.52 2.71 -11.53
CA LEU A 77 1.40 2.61 -10.58
C LEU A 77 0.08 2.30 -11.28
N MET A 78 -0.21 3.01 -12.37
CA MET A 78 -1.47 2.88 -13.11
C MET A 78 -1.58 1.56 -13.88
N GLU A 79 -0.49 1.05 -14.42
CA GLU A 79 -0.50 -0.12 -15.31
C GLU A 79 -0.27 -1.43 -14.59
N ASN A 80 0.45 -1.42 -13.46
CA ASN A 80 0.86 -2.65 -12.78
C ASN A 80 0.37 -2.76 -11.33
N ASP A 81 0.35 -1.65 -10.59
CA ASP A 81 0.08 -1.73 -9.15
C ASP A 81 -1.40 -1.51 -8.78
N ILE A 82 -2.14 -0.72 -9.57
CA ILE A 82 -3.58 -0.47 -9.38
C ILE A 82 -4.47 -1.54 -10.03
N PRO A 83 -4.15 -2.09 -11.22
CA PRO A 83 -5.01 -3.08 -11.91
C PRO A 83 -5.06 -4.48 -11.27
N LEU A 84 -4.99 -4.56 -9.94
CA LEU A 84 -5.12 -5.79 -9.17
C LEU A 84 -6.54 -6.37 -9.22
#